data_AF-A0A2W6U7C4-F1
#
_entry.id   AF-A0A2W6U7C4-F1
#
_cell.length_a   1.000
_cell.length_b   1.000
_cell.length_c   1.000
_cell.angle_alpha   90.00
_cell.angle_beta   90.00
_cell.angle_gamma   90.00
#
_symmetry.space_group_name_H-M   'P 1'
#
loop_
_entity.id
_entity.type
_entity.pdbx_description
1 polymer ?
#
loop_
_entity_poly.entity_id
_entity_poly.type
_entity_poly.pdbx_seq_one_letter_code
_entity_poly.pdbx_strand_id
1 'polypeptide(L)'
;NARVEESFSGHALVRVFGREEDSRAKFQEENEELYQAAFRAQFLSGLMMPAMMFIGSLSYVGIAVLGGLMVASGQLRLGDVQAFIQYSQQFTQPLSELGGMAAVVQSGTASAERVFELLDEEEQVPDAEDAPTIEDGAGVIEFEHVAFGYAPDKPLIRDLSFRVEPGQTVAIVGPTGAGKTTLVNLLMRFYELDGGRILLDGQDIAELTRDDVRSRTGMVLQDPWLFAGTIRENIRYGNEEASDVEIYEAAVATRVDRFVHTLPDGYDTVLDEDAANVSAGEKQLLTIARAFVASPSVLILDEATSSVDTRTELLLQHAMAALREGRTSFVIAHRLSTIRDADLILVMEHGDIVEKGTHDELIAAEGAYWRLYRAQFERAATEDETAAGTTTTEDSG
;
A
#
# COMPACT_ATOMS: atom_id res chain seq x y z
N ASN A 1 3.41 7.72 20.97
CA ASN A 1 3.32 6.57 20.03
C ASN A 1 4.25 6.75 18.84
N ALA A 2 4.06 7.76 17.99
CA ALA A 2 4.93 8.01 16.83
C ALA A 2 6.43 8.04 17.16
N ARG A 3 6.86 8.72 18.24
CA ARG A 3 8.29 8.77 18.65
C ARG A 3 8.84 7.43 19.16
N VAL A 4 7.97 6.63 19.77
CA VAL A 4 8.35 5.27 20.22
C VAL A 4 8.58 4.40 18.98
N GLU A 5 7.67 4.45 18.03
CA GLU A 5 7.79 3.75 16.74
C GLU A 5 9.04 4.18 15.97
N GLU A 6 9.29 5.49 15.83
CA GLU A 6 10.51 6.04 15.22
C GLU A 6 11.79 5.56 15.93
N SER A 7 11.80 5.54 17.28
CA SER A 7 12.97 5.11 18.05
C SER A 7 13.22 3.61 17.97
N PHE A 8 12.17 2.80 17.82
CA PHE A 8 12.30 1.36 17.62
C PHE A 8 12.74 1.02 16.19
N SER A 9 12.11 1.62 15.17
CA SER A 9 12.48 1.45 13.77
C SER A 9 13.89 1.99 13.49
N GLY A 10 14.28 3.09 14.12
CA GLY A 10 15.59 3.73 14.00
C GLY A 10 16.62 3.29 15.03
N HIS A 11 16.37 2.22 15.81
CA HIS A 11 17.20 1.86 16.97
C HIS A 11 18.69 1.68 16.63
N ALA A 12 18.98 1.00 15.52
CA ALA A 12 20.34 0.79 15.06
C ALA A 12 21.05 2.12 14.73
N LEU A 13 20.33 3.07 14.12
CA LEU A 13 20.85 4.38 13.78
C LEU A 13 21.17 5.19 15.04
N VAL A 14 20.26 5.20 16.01
CA VAL A 14 20.47 5.90 17.30
C VAL A 14 21.73 5.38 18.00
N ARG A 15 21.95 4.06 18.01
CA ARG A 15 23.15 3.46 18.61
C ARG A 15 24.43 3.73 17.83
N VAL A 16 24.42 3.56 16.51
CA VAL A 16 25.62 3.76 15.67
C VAL A 16 26.13 5.20 15.76
N PHE A 17 25.20 6.16 15.85
CA PHE A 17 25.55 7.58 16.00
C PHE A 17 25.71 8.04 17.46
N GLY A 18 25.58 7.14 18.44
CA GLY A 18 25.77 7.46 19.87
C GLY A 18 24.80 8.49 20.42
N ARG A 19 23.55 8.53 19.92
CA ARG A 19 22.52 9.53 20.25
C ARG A 19 21.45 9.02 21.21
N GLU A 20 21.75 7.99 22.00
CA GLU A 20 20.82 7.41 22.96
C GLU A 20 20.37 8.44 24.01
N GLU A 21 21.29 9.27 24.51
CA GLU A 21 20.98 10.30 25.50
C GLU A 21 20.06 11.38 24.92
N ASP A 22 20.34 11.86 23.70
CA ASP A 22 19.50 12.83 22.98
C ASP A 22 18.09 12.28 22.76
N SER A 23 17.97 11.03 22.31
CA SER A 23 16.68 10.37 22.08
C SER A 23 15.89 10.21 23.38
N ARG A 24 16.57 9.79 24.45
CA ARG A 24 15.96 9.64 25.78
C ARG A 24 15.49 10.98 26.36
N ALA A 25 16.27 12.05 26.19
CA ALA A 25 15.89 13.39 26.65
C ALA A 25 14.62 13.89 25.96
N LYS A 26 14.55 13.74 24.62
CA LYS A 26 13.36 14.10 23.83
C LYS A 26 12.14 13.25 24.21
N PHE A 27 12.32 11.96 24.44
CA PHE A 27 11.23 11.10 24.91
C PHE A 27 10.73 11.54 26.29
N GLN A 28 11.65 11.91 27.19
CA GLN A 28 11.29 12.37 28.52
C GLN A 28 10.50 13.67 28.50
N GLU A 29 10.84 14.61 27.61
CA GLU A 29 10.10 15.85 27.39
C GLU A 29 8.64 15.58 26.95
N GLU A 30 8.44 14.79 25.89
CA GLU A 30 7.08 14.44 25.44
C GLU A 30 6.30 13.63 26.48
N ASN A 31 6.96 12.71 27.16
CA ASN A 31 6.32 11.90 28.18
C ASN A 31 5.90 12.75 29.39
N GLU A 32 6.67 13.77 29.74
CA GLU A 32 6.32 14.74 30.77
C GLU A 32 5.13 15.61 30.34
N GLU A 33 5.08 16.06 29.08
CA GLU A 33 3.91 16.77 28.54
C GLU A 33 2.64 15.91 28.59
N LEU A 34 2.74 14.66 28.14
CA LEU A 34 1.64 13.69 28.22
C LEU A 34 1.23 13.44 29.68
N TYR A 35 2.21 13.27 30.57
CA TYR A 35 1.96 13.07 32.00
C TYR A 35 1.22 14.26 32.60
N GLN A 36 1.65 15.50 32.33
CA GLN A 36 1.00 16.69 32.87
C GLN A 36 -0.43 16.85 32.34
N ALA A 37 -0.66 16.59 31.05
CA ALA A 37 -1.99 16.62 30.46
C ALA A 37 -2.90 15.54 31.06
N ALA A 38 -2.43 14.29 31.10
CA ALA A 38 -3.17 13.15 31.66
C ALA A 38 -3.43 13.33 33.17
N PHE A 39 -2.45 13.83 33.93
CA PHE A 39 -2.60 14.11 35.35
C PHE A 39 -3.65 15.19 35.60
N ARG A 40 -3.63 16.30 34.86
CA ARG A 40 -4.65 17.35 35.00
C ARG A 40 -6.04 16.82 34.67
N ALA A 41 -6.18 16.07 33.58
CA ALA A 41 -7.44 15.45 33.20
C ALA A 41 -7.93 14.45 34.26
N GLN A 42 -7.05 13.58 34.75
CA GLN A 42 -7.37 12.56 35.74
C GLN A 42 -7.65 13.16 37.12
N PHE A 43 -6.95 14.22 37.50
CA PHE A 43 -7.22 14.96 38.73
C PHE A 43 -8.61 15.60 38.68
N LEU A 44 -8.94 16.26 37.57
CA LEU A 44 -10.25 16.89 37.38
C LEU A 44 -11.38 15.84 37.36
N SER A 45 -11.20 14.76 36.62
CA SER A 45 -12.13 13.63 36.55
C SER A 45 -12.29 12.94 37.92
N GLY A 46 -11.17 12.67 38.60
CA GLY A 46 -11.14 12.05 39.92
C GLY A 46 -11.77 12.89 41.02
N LEU A 47 -11.78 14.23 40.88
CA LEU A 47 -12.44 15.14 41.82
C LEU A 47 -13.97 15.16 41.66
N MET A 48 -14.52 14.78 40.50
CA MET A 48 -15.97 14.78 40.30
C MET A 48 -16.71 13.87 41.29
N MET A 49 -16.23 12.64 41.51
CA MET A 49 -16.90 11.68 42.40
C MET A 49 -16.96 12.17 43.86
N PRO A 50 -15.84 12.57 44.51
CA PRO A 50 -15.87 13.17 45.84
C PRO A 50 -16.70 14.46 45.91
N ALA A 51 -16.64 15.33 44.90
CA ALA A 51 -17.44 16.55 44.85
C ALA A 51 -18.95 16.24 44.84
N MET A 52 -19.38 15.28 44.02
CA MET A 52 -20.77 14.83 43.97
C MET A 52 -21.22 14.18 45.28
N MET A 53 -20.37 13.37 45.94
CA MET A 53 -20.67 12.82 47.26
C MET A 53 -20.81 13.92 48.33
N PHE A 54 -19.97 14.96 48.27
CA PHE A 54 -20.04 16.09 49.20
C PHE A 54 -21.32 16.89 49.02
N ILE A 55 -21.72 17.19 47.78
CA ILE A 55 -22.99 17.83 47.46
C ILE A 55 -24.16 16.97 47.93
N GLY A 56 -24.12 15.65 47.68
CA GLY A 56 -25.14 14.71 48.15
C GLY A 56 -25.25 14.67 49.68
N SER A 57 -24.13 14.74 50.39
CA SER A 57 -24.08 14.77 51.85
C SER A 57 -24.65 16.09 52.40
N LEU A 58 -24.36 17.23 51.77
CA LEU A 58 -24.95 18.52 52.11
C LEU A 58 -26.47 18.52 51.91
N SER A 59 -26.94 17.98 50.79
CA SER A 59 -28.37 17.80 50.53
C SER A 59 -29.03 16.94 51.60
N TYR A 60 -28.41 15.81 51.97
CA TYR A 60 -28.89 14.93 53.04
C TYR A 60 -29.01 15.66 54.38
N VAL A 61 -27.97 16.39 54.80
CA VAL A 61 -27.99 17.17 56.06
C VAL A 61 -29.08 18.24 56.02
N GLY A 62 -29.22 18.97 54.91
CA GLY A 62 -30.26 19.98 54.74
C GLY A 62 -31.67 19.41 54.89
N ILE A 63 -31.95 18.29 54.21
CA ILE A 63 -33.23 17.58 54.30
C ILE A 63 -33.45 17.03 55.71
N ALA A 64 -32.43 16.46 56.35
CA ALA A 64 -32.54 15.89 57.69
C ALA A 64 -32.83 16.96 58.76
N VAL A 65 -32.17 18.12 58.68
CA VAL A 65 -32.38 19.24 59.62
C VAL A 65 -33.77 19.87 59.42
N LEU A 66 -34.13 20.22 58.20
CA LEU A 66 -35.44 20.81 57.89
C LEU A 66 -36.58 19.83 58.16
N GLY A 67 -36.43 18.58 57.71
CA GLY A 67 -37.39 17.51 57.97
C GLY A 67 -37.55 17.22 59.45
N GLY A 68 -36.45 17.20 60.21
CA GLY A 68 -36.47 17.04 61.67
C GLY A 68 -37.23 18.17 62.39
N LEU A 69 -37.01 19.42 61.98
CA LEU A 69 -37.76 20.57 62.50
C LEU A 69 -39.25 20.50 62.15
N MET A 70 -39.60 20.10 60.93
CA MET A 70 -40.98 19.96 60.49
C MET A 70 -41.72 18.82 61.22
N VAL A 71 -41.04 17.69 61.46
CA VAL A 71 -41.57 16.58 62.29
C VAL A 71 -41.75 17.03 63.74
N ALA A 72 -40.78 17.75 64.31
CA ALA A 72 -40.88 18.28 65.67
C ALA A 72 -42.03 19.29 65.84
N SER A 73 -42.35 20.04 64.78
CA SER A 73 -43.50 20.97 64.75
C SER A 73 -44.85 20.30 64.42
N GLY A 74 -44.87 18.99 64.16
CA GLY A 74 -46.08 18.22 63.84
C GLY A 74 -46.61 18.38 62.41
N GLN A 75 -45.85 19.02 61.51
CA GLN A 75 -46.26 19.28 60.12
C GLN A 75 -46.09 18.07 59.19
N LEU A 76 -45.18 17.14 59.53
CA LEU A 76 -44.85 15.94 58.74
C LEU A 76 -44.74 14.71 59.62
N ARG A 77 -44.97 13.52 59.05
CA ARG A 77 -44.68 12.25 59.73
C ARG A 77 -43.22 11.88 59.50
N LEU A 78 -42.64 11.13 60.44
CA LEU A 78 -41.26 10.64 60.31
C LEU A 78 -41.04 9.82 59.03
N GLY A 79 -42.04 9.02 58.63
CA GLY A 79 -42.00 8.23 57.40
C GLY A 79 -41.93 9.10 56.12
N ASP A 80 -42.53 10.29 56.13
CA ASP A 80 -42.54 11.20 54.98
C ASP A 80 -41.13 11.77 54.73
N VAL A 81 -40.42 12.13 55.80
CA VAL A 81 -39.02 12.61 55.73
C VAL A 81 -38.09 11.50 55.25
N GLN A 82 -38.27 10.27 55.75
CA GLN A 82 -37.48 9.12 55.31
C GLN A 82 -37.70 8.81 53.82
N ALA A 83 -38.95 8.85 53.35
CA ALA A 83 -39.28 8.67 51.94
C ALA A 83 -38.67 9.78 51.06
N PHE A 84 -38.72 11.04 51.52
CA PHE A 84 -38.16 12.17 50.79
C PHE A 84 -36.62 12.08 50.65
N ILE A 85 -35.92 11.66 51.71
CA ILE A 85 -34.47 11.40 51.67
C ILE A 85 -34.16 10.33 50.60
N GLN A 86 -34.90 9.22 50.59
CA GLN A 86 -34.70 8.17 49.59
C GLN A 86 -34.94 8.66 48.17
N TYR A 87 -36.02 9.41 47.93
CA TYR A 87 -36.30 9.98 46.60
C TYR A 87 -35.25 11.00 46.16
N SER A 88 -34.73 11.82 47.07
CA SER A 88 -33.67 12.78 46.76
C SER A 88 -32.36 12.09 46.35
N GLN A 89 -31.99 11.01 47.03
CA GLN A 89 -30.83 10.19 46.67
C GLN A 89 -31.03 9.50 45.32
N GLN A 90 -32.20 8.89 45.10
CA GLN A 90 -32.55 8.25 43.81
C GLN A 90 -32.54 9.26 42.64
N PHE A 91 -32.89 10.52 42.88
CA PHE A 91 -32.88 11.56 41.85
C PHE A 91 -31.45 12.00 41.46
N THR A 92 -30.50 11.96 42.40
CA THR A 92 -29.13 12.45 42.16
C THR A 92 -28.24 11.45 41.43
N GLN A 93 -28.55 10.15 41.55
CA GLN A 93 -27.76 9.08 40.93
C GLN A 93 -27.76 9.15 39.38
N PRO A 94 -28.92 9.23 38.68
CA PRO A 94 -28.94 9.34 37.21
C PRO A 94 -28.25 10.60 36.68
N LEU A 95 -28.30 11.72 37.42
CA LEU A 95 -27.60 12.95 37.05
C LEU A 95 -26.08 12.76 37.02
N SER A 96 -25.55 11.94 37.92
CA SER A 96 -24.13 11.60 37.97
C SER A 96 -23.73 10.70 36.80
N GLU A 97 -24.58 9.72 36.47
CA GLU A 97 -24.39 8.83 35.31
C GLU A 97 -24.39 9.62 33.99
N LEU A 98 -25.33 10.56 33.81
CA LEU A 98 -25.36 11.45 32.63
C LEU A 98 -24.09 12.28 32.48
N GLY A 99 -23.51 12.76 33.60
CA GLY A 99 -22.24 13.48 33.59
C GLY A 99 -21.08 12.62 33.08
N GLY A 100 -21.04 11.34 33.46
CA GLY A 100 -20.02 10.39 32.99
C GLY A 100 -20.20 9.97 31.52
N MET A 101 -21.43 9.96 31.01
CA MET A 101 -21.71 9.58 29.62
C MET A 101 -21.24 10.62 28.59
N ALA A 102 -21.02 11.87 28.98
CA ALA A 102 -20.64 12.94 28.05
C ALA A 102 -19.36 12.61 27.25
N ALA A 103 -18.33 12.07 27.91
CA ALA A 103 -17.08 11.68 27.26
C ALA A 103 -17.27 10.49 26.30
N VAL A 104 -18.12 9.53 26.66
CA VAL A 104 -18.44 8.37 25.82
C VAL A 104 -19.20 8.80 24.57
N VAL A 105 -20.18 9.72 24.72
CA VAL A 105 -20.92 10.28 23.60
C VAL A 105 -19.98 11.04 22.67
N GLN A 106 -19.09 11.90 23.18
CA GLN A 106 -18.12 12.63 22.36
C GLN A 106 -17.20 11.68 21.56
N SER A 107 -16.62 10.67 22.22
CA SER A 107 -15.76 9.67 21.56
C SER A 107 -16.55 8.84 20.53
N GLY A 108 -17.79 8.49 20.86
CA GLY A 108 -18.72 7.79 19.98
C GLY A 108 -19.04 8.59 18.73
N THR A 109 -19.33 9.90 18.87
CA THR A 109 -19.59 10.80 17.74
C THR A 109 -18.37 10.90 16.82
N ALA A 110 -17.17 11.15 17.36
CA ALA A 110 -15.95 11.25 16.54
C ALA A 110 -15.58 9.92 15.84
N SER A 111 -15.90 8.78 16.46
CA SER A 111 -15.71 7.47 15.84
C SER A 111 -16.76 7.19 14.76
N ALA A 112 -18.01 7.59 14.99
CA ALA A 112 -19.08 7.48 14.02
C ALA A 112 -18.82 8.37 12.80
N GLU A 113 -18.35 9.61 12.99
CA GLU A 113 -17.98 10.51 11.88
C GLU A 113 -17.00 9.86 10.91
N ARG A 114 -15.93 9.21 11.40
CA ARG A 114 -14.97 8.50 10.53
C ARG A 114 -15.56 7.29 9.81
N VAL A 115 -16.49 6.58 10.46
CA VAL A 115 -17.19 5.45 9.82
C VAL A 115 -18.13 5.96 8.74
N PHE A 116 -18.88 7.02 9.00
CA PHE A 116 -19.78 7.62 8.02
C PHE A 116 -19.01 8.31 6.89
N GLU A 117 -17.87 8.93 7.16
CA GLU A 117 -16.96 9.45 6.11
C GLU A 117 -16.56 8.36 5.13
N LEU A 118 -16.20 7.16 5.61
CA LEU A 118 -15.90 6.02 4.74
C LEU A 118 -17.13 5.50 3.97
N LEU A 119 -18.29 5.46 4.62
CA LEU A 119 -19.54 4.95 4.03
C LEU A 119 -20.18 5.91 3.03
N ASP A 120 -19.95 7.22 3.20
CA ASP A 120 -20.50 8.29 2.36
C ASP A 120 -19.57 8.65 1.20
N GLU A 121 -18.35 8.08 1.14
CA GLU A 121 -17.42 8.26 0.03
C GLU A 121 -18.02 7.74 -1.29
N GLU A 122 -17.80 8.45 -2.39
CA GLU A 122 -18.37 8.08 -3.69
C GLU A 122 -17.80 6.74 -4.16
N GLU A 123 -18.69 5.77 -4.40
CA GLU A 123 -18.31 4.46 -4.94
C GLU A 123 -17.78 4.57 -6.38
N GLN A 124 -16.90 3.64 -6.77
CA GLN A 124 -16.46 3.53 -8.16
C GLN A 124 -17.67 3.28 -9.07
N VAL A 125 -17.77 4.07 -10.15
CA VAL A 125 -18.83 3.90 -11.16
C VAL A 125 -18.80 2.47 -11.69
N PRO A 126 -19.93 1.73 -11.60
CA PRO A 126 -20.00 0.35 -12.06
C PRO A 126 -19.79 0.24 -13.57
N ASP A 127 -19.35 -0.93 -14.00
CA ASP A 127 -19.25 -1.26 -15.42
C ASP A 127 -20.65 -1.23 -16.07
N ALA A 128 -20.71 -1.02 -17.39
CA ALA A 128 -21.98 -1.02 -18.11
C ALA A 128 -22.67 -2.39 -18.04
N GLU A 129 -23.98 -2.44 -17.78
CA GLU A 129 -24.74 -3.70 -17.71
C GLU A 129 -24.73 -4.47 -19.05
N ASP A 130 -24.55 -3.74 -20.15
CA ASP A 130 -24.47 -4.25 -21.53
C ASP A 130 -23.04 -4.23 -22.09
N ALA A 131 -22.02 -4.23 -21.22
CA ALA A 131 -20.63 -4.34 -21.62
C ALA A 131 -20.42 -5.53 -22.58
N PRO A 132 -19.75 -5.32 -23.73
CA PRO A 132 -19.47 -6.40 -24.66
C PRO A 132 -18.58 -7.45 -24.02
N THR A 133 -18.77 -8.71 -24.40
CA THR A 133 -17.87 -9.78 -24.00
C THR A 133 -16.49 -9.54 -24.60
N ILE A 134 -15.46 -9.80 -23.80
CA ILE A 134 -14.08 -9.72 -24.29
C ILE A 134 -13.81 -10.74 -25.38
N GLU A 135 -13.24 -10.30 -26.48
CA GLU A 135 -12.83 -11.16 -27.57
C GLU A 135 -11.51 -11.85 -27.22
N ASP A 136 -11.30 -13.05 -27.77
CA ASP A 136 -10.00 -13.68 -27.73
C ASP A 136 -9.06 -12.96 -28.69
N GLY A 137 -7.88 -12.61 -28.21
CA GLY A 137 -6.90 -11.88 -29.00
C GLY A 137 -5.47 -12.14 -28.55
N ALA A 138 -4.54 -11.63 -29.34
CA ALA A 138 -3.11 -11.87 -29.15
C ALA A 138 -2.45 -10.83 -28.22
N GLY A 139 -3.25 -9.92 -27.63
CA GLY A 139 -2.76 -8.88 -26.74
C GLY A 139 -2.24 -7.65 -27.47
N VAL A 140 -2.88 -7.25 -28.57
CA VAL A 140 -2.58 -5.96 -29.24
C VAL A 140 -3.05 -4.83 -28.34
N ILE A 141 -2.18 -3.86 -28.06
CA ILE A 141 -2.53 -2.66 -27.30
C ILE A 141 -2.37 -1.42 -28.16
N GLU A 142 -3.39 -0.57 -28.19
CA GLU A 142 -3.38 0.70 -28.92
C GLU A 142 -3.80 1.85 -28.03
N PHE A 143 -2.97 2.89 -27.97
CA PHE A 143 -3.33 4.17 -27.38
C PHE A 143 -3.68 5.10 -28.55
N GLU A 144 -4.88 5.70 -28.49
CA GLU A 144 -5.36 6.65 -29.49
C GLU A 144 -5.71 7.98 -28.82
N HIS A 145 -4.84 8.97 -29.01
CA HIS A 145 -5.00 10.35 -28.52
C HIS A 145 -5.36 10.46 -27.04
N VAL A 146 -4.75 9.62 -26.20
CA VAL A 146 -5.07 9.52 -24.78
C VAL A 146 -4.68 10.80 -24.05
N ALA A 147 -5.61 11.32 -23.26
CA ALA A 147 -5.43 12.45 -22.35
C ALA A 147 -5.88 12.05 -20.93
N PHE A 148 -5.11 12.44 -19.92
CA PHE A 148 -5.37 12.06 -18.54
C PHE A 148 -4.73 13.02 -17.51
N GLY A 149 -5.40 13.29 -16.40
CA GLY A 149 -4.88 13.92 -15.20
C GLY A 149 -5.63 13.47 -13.94
N TYR A 150 -4.92 13.33 -12.82
CA TYR A 150 -5.53 12.95 -11.53
C TYR A 150 -6.48 14.03 -10.97
N ALA A 151 -6.32 15.27 -11.43
CA ALA A 151 -7.17 16.39 -11.06
C ALA A 151 -7.47 17.22 -12.32
N PRO A 152 -8.70 17.76 -12.46
CA PRO A 152 -9.09 18.51 -13.65
C PRO A 152 -8.20 19.72 -13.98
N ASP A 153 -7.55 20.30 -12.96
CA ASP A 153 -6.66 21.47 -13.09
C ASP A 153 -5.21 21.10 -13.42
N LYS A 154 -4.86 19.81 -13.44
CA LYS A 154 -3.48 19.31 -13.60
C LYS A 154 -3.43 18.15 -14.61
N PRO A 155 -3.50 18.44 -15.92
CA PRO A 155 -3.32 17.42 -16.94
C PRO A 155 -1.91 16.84 -16.85
N LEU A 156 -1.82 15.51 -16.88
CA LEU A 156 -0.56 14.77 -16.82
C LEU A 156 -0.15 14.31 -18.22
N ILE A 157 -1.04 13.58 -18.91
CA ILE A 157 -0.88 13.11 -20.29
C ILE A 157 -1.79 13.97 -21.17
N ARG A 158 -1.26 14.49 -22.29
CA ARG A 158 -2.01 15.41 -23.17
C ARG A 158 -2.51 14.78 -24.46
N ASP A 159 -1.65 14.02 -25.13
CA ASP A 159 -1.97 13.37 -26.41
C ASP A 159 -1.02 12.20 -26.64
N LEU A 160 -1.38 11.03 -26.14
CA LEU A 160 -0.56 9.84 -26.24
C LEU A 160 -1.15 8.86 -27.27
N SER A 161 -0.35 8.57 -28.30
CA SER A 161 -0.69 7.57 -29.32
C SER A 161 0.47 6.63 -29.66
N PHE A 162 0.24 5.32 -29.57
CA PHE A 162 1.16 4.27 -30.03
C PHE A 162 0.41 2.92 -30.13
N ARG A 163 1.00 1.97 -30.85
CA ARG A 163 0.47 0.61 -31.03
C ARG A 163 1.58 -0.38 -30.70
N VAL A 164 1.20 -1.46 -30.03
CA VAL A 164 2.09 -2.55 -29.60
C VAL A 164 1.55 -3.84 -30.18
N GLU A 165 2.38 -4.51 -30.99
CA GLU A 165 2.04 -5.78 -31.61
C GLU A 165 2.28 -6.96 -30.65
N PRO A 166 1.62 -8.12 -30.88
CA PRO A 166 1.74 -9.28 -30.02
C PRO A 166 3.18 -9.74 -29.83
N GLY A 167 3.57 -9.98 -28.58
CA GLY A 167 4.90 -10.44 -28.22
C GLY A 167 5.98 -9.35 -28.19
N GLN A 168 5.64 -8.09 -28.53
CA GLN A 168 6.57 -6.99 -28.39
C GLN A 168 6.77 -6.59 -26.92
N THR A 169 7.99 -6.14 -26.62
CA THR A 169 8.36 -5.58 -25.33
C THR A 169 8.46 -4.05 -25.42
N VAL A 170 7.70 -3.36 -24.58
CA VAL A 170 7.71 -1.91 -24.43
C VAL A 170 8.42 -1.54 -23.12
N ALA A 171 9.53 -0.80 -23.20
CA ALA A 171 10.21 -0.27 -22.04
C ALA A 171 9.72 1.14 -21.70
N ILE A 172 9.25 1.36 -20.47
CA ILE A 172 8.84 2.66 -19.95
C ILE A 172 9.98 3.21 -19.09
N VAL A 173 10.60 4.30 -19.55
CA VAL A 173 11.78 4.91 -18.90
C VAL A 173 11.52 6.37 -18.56
N GLY A 174 12.21 6.86 -17.52
CA GLY A 174 12.08 8.24 -17.07
C GLY A 174 12.46 8.40 -15.60
N PRO A 175 12.69 9.63 -15.13
CA PRO A 175 13.02 9.88 -13.73
C PRO A 175 11.92 9.41 -12.76
N THR A 176 12.25 9.29 -11.48
CA THR A 176 11.25 9.03 -10.43
C THR A 176 10.20 10.14 -10.45
N GLY A 177 8.92 9.77 -10.41
CA GLY A 177 7.81 10.73 -10.51
C GLY A 177 7.48 11.20 -11.93
N ALA A 178 8.10 10.64 -12.98
CA ALA A 178 7.80 11.01 -14.37
C ALA A 178 6.41 10.58 -14.88
N GLY A 179 5.68 9.77 -14.12
CA GLY A 179 4.35 9.26 -14.51
C GLY A 179 4.30 7.81 -15.01
N LYS A 180 5.40 7.04 -14.91
CA LYS A 180 5.48 5.63 -15.37
C LYS A 180 4.35 4.74 -14.83
N THR A 181 4.11 4.80 -13.53
CA THR A 181 3.01 4.06 -12.86
C THR A 181 1.63 4.50 -13.37
N THR A 182 1.49 5.73 -13.87
CA THR A 182 0.21 6.19 -14.42
C THR A 182 -0.15 5.41 -15.68
N LEU A 183 0.79 5.17 -16.60
CA LEU A 183 0.52 4.35 -17.80
C LEU A 183 0.01 2.96 -17.43
N VAL A 184 0.65 2.35 -16.44
CA VAL A 184 0.24 1.06 -15.89
C VAL A 184 -1.17 1.12 -15.29
N ASN A 185 -1.47 2.16 -14.52
CA ASN A 185 -2.79 2.33 -13.93
C ASN A 185 -3.90 2.53 -14.98
N LEU A 186 -3.58 3.19 -16.09
CA LEU A 186 -4.51 3.37 -17.21
C LEU A 186 -4.75 2.06 -17.98
N LEU A 187 -3.70 1.27 -18.23
CA LEU A 187 -3.83 -0.08 -18.81
C LEU A 187 -4.71 -0.99 -17.97
N MET A 188 -4.59 -0.92 -16.64
CA MET A 188 -5.39 -1.70 -15.68
C MET A 188 -6.79 -1.12 -15.43
N ARG A 189 -7.12 0.00 -16.09
CA ARG A 189 -8.35 0.79 -15.89
C ARG A 189 -8.65 1.04 -14.41
N PHE A 190 -7.62 1.47 -13.67
CA PHE A 190 -7.82 2.01 -12.31
C PHE A 190 -8.36 3.44 -12.34
N TYR A 191 -8.18 4.15 -13.46
CA TYR A 191 -8.73 5.47 -13.70
C TYR A 191 -9.37 5.51 -15.10
N GLU A 192 -10.39 6.34 -15.24
CA GLU A 192 -11.00 6.66 -16.53
C GLU A 192 -10.21 7.78 -17.23
N LEU A 193 -10.29 7.83 -18.55
CA LEU A 193 -9.58 8.81 -19.37
C LEU A 193 -10.32 10.15 -19.45
N ASP A 194 -9.58 11.26 -19.54
CA ASP A 194 -10.17 12.58 -19.84
C ASP A 194 -10.44 12.75 -21.34
N GLY A 195 -9.77 11.97 -22.18
CA GLY A 195 -9.94 11.97 -23.63
C GLY A 195 -9.14 10.87 -24.33
N GLY A 196 -9.48 10.61 -25.59
CA GLY A 196 -8.92 9.49 -26.35
C GLY A 196 -9.46 8.14 -25.89
N ARG A 197 -8.75 7.06 -26.23
CA ARG A 197 -9.11 5.70 -25.84
C ARG A 197 -7.92 4.75 -25.85
N ILE A 198 -8.05 3.65 -25.12
CA ILE A 198 -7.08 2.55 -25.11
C ILE A 198 -7.82 1.31 -25.61
N LEU A 199 -7.27 0.65 -26.63
CA LEU A 199 -7.83 -0.55 -27.22
C LEU A 199 -7.03 -1.77 -26.80
N LEU A 200 -7.72 -2.85 -26.41
CA LEU A 200 -7.18 -4.19 -26.25
C LEU A 200 -7.79 -5.07 -27.35
N ASP A 201 -6.94 -5.58 -28.25
CA ASP A 201 -7.34 -6.38 -29.40
C ASP A 201 -8.45 -5.73 -30.26
N GLY A 202 -8.44 -4.39 -30.31
CA GLY A 202 -9.41 -3.58 -31.06
C GLY A 202 -10.68 -3.19 -30.29
N GLN A 203 -10.88 -3.69 -29.07
CA GLN A 203 -11.99 -3.31 -28.18
C GLN A 203 -11.56 -2.19 -27.22
N ASP A 204 -12.39 -1.17 -27.03
CA ASP A 204 -12.11 -0.10 -26.06
C ASP A 204 -12.22 -0.64 -24.63
N ILE A 205 -11.15 -0.51 -23.85
CA ILE A 205 -11.12 -1.00 -22.46
C ILE A 205 -12.13 -0.27 -21.57
N ALA A 206 -12.56 0.94 -21.96
CA ALA A 206 -13.59 1.70 -21.24
C ALA A 206 -14.99 1.09 -21.40
N GLU A 207 -15.23 0.34 -22.48
CA GLU A 207 -16.51 -0.33 -22.77
C GLU A 207 -16.59 -1.73 -22.14
N LEU A 208 -15.45 -2.41 -21.98
CA LEU A 208 -15.35 -3.74 -21.37
C LEU A 208 -15.63 -3.70 -19.85
N THR A 209 -15.81 -4.87 -19.22
CA THR A 209 -15.77 -4.93 -17.75
C THR A 209 -14.33 -4.83 -17.25
N ARG A 210 -14.13 -4.33 -16.02
CA ARG A 210 -12.79 -4.29 -15.41
C ARG A 210 -12.23 -5.67 -15.15
N ASP A 211 -13.09 -6.64 -14.85
CA ASP A 211 -12.69 -8.03 -14.67
C ASP A 211 -12.14 -8.61 -15.97
N ASP A 212 -12.81 -8.37 -17.09
CA ASP A 212 -12.36 -8.80 -18.42
C ASP A 212 -10.97 -8.21 -18.77
N VAL A 213 -10.78 -6.89 -18.61
CA VAL A 213 -9.50 -6.23 -18.89
C VAL A 213 -8.37 -6.78 -18.01
N ARG A 214 -8.64 -7.01 -16.72
CA ARG A 214 -7.64 -7.50 -15.76
C ARG A 214 -7.38 -8.98 -15.91
N SER A 215 -8.35 -9.78 -16.33
CA SER A 215 -8.15 -11.22 -16.63
C SER A 215 -7.14 -11.43 -17.76
N ARG A 216 -7.05 -10.49 -18.71
CA ARG A 216 -6.08 -10.50 -19.81
C ARG A 216 -4.73 -9.89 -19.44
N THR A 217 -4.61 -9.28 -18.27
CA THR A 217 -3.42 -8.51 -17.87
C THR A 217 -2.79 -9.06 -16.59
N GLY A 218 -1.56 -9.54 -16.65
CA GLY A 218 -0.80 -9.96 -15.47
C GLY A 218 0.19 -8.89 -15.03
N MET A 219 0.38 -8.77 -13.72
CA MET A 219 1.32 -7.80 -13.15
C MET A 219 2.33 -8.49 -12.24
N VAL A 220 3.60 -8.10 -12.38
CA VAL A 220 4.67 -8.43 -11.43
C VAL A 220 5.24 -7.14 -10.88
N LEU A 221 4.99 -6.89 -9.59
CA LEU A 221 5.41 -5.69 -8.87
C LEU A 221 6.88 -5.76 -8.45
N GLN A 222 7.48 -4.59 -8.21
CA GLN A 222 8.80 -4.47 -7.62
C GLN A 222 8.85 -5.08 -6.21
N ASP A 223 7.85 -4.77 -5.37
CA ASP A 223 7.73 -5.31 -4.01
C ASP A 223 6.73 -6.48 -4.02
N PRO A 224 7.20 -7.73 -4.10
CA PRO A 224 6.31 -8.89 -4.21
C PRO A 224 5.52 -9.11 -2.93
N TRP A 225 4.20 -9.30 -3.07
CA TRP A 225 3.31 -9.64 -1.97
C TRP A 225 2.82 -11.08 -2.06
N LEU A 226 2.94 -11.81 -0.95
CA LEU A 226 2.44 -13.17 -0.79
C LEU A 226 1.38 -13.18 0.31
N PHE A 227 0.38 -14.04 0.15
CA PHE A 227 -0.66 -14.23 1.15
C PHE A 227 -0.24 -15.31 2.15
N ALA A 228 -0.70 -15.17 3.39
CA ALA A 228 -0.61 -16.25 4.37
C ALA A 228 -1.33 -17.49 3.82
N GLY A 229 -0.65 -18.63 3.83
CA GLY A 229 -1.10 -19.85 3.14
C GLY A 229 0.06 -20.62 2.53
N THR A 230 -0.21 -21.69 1.80
CA THR A 230 0.82 -22.52 1.18
C THR A 230 1.44 -21.85 -0.05
N ILE A 231 2.65 -22.30 -0.43
CA ILE A 231 3.26 -21.94 -1.71
C ILE A 231 2.34 -22.31 -2.88
N ARG A 232 1.69 -23.48 -2.83
CA ARG A 232 0.72 -23.91 -3.84
C ARG A 232 -0.42 -22.92 -4.00
N GLU A 233 -1.05 -22.50 -2.90
CA GLU A 233 -2.15 -21.53 -2.91
C GLU A 233 -1.71 -20.17 -3.45
N ASN A 234 -0.50 -19.73 -3.11
CA ASN A 234 0.05 -18.48 -3.62
C ASN A 234 0.28 -18.48 -5.13
N ILE A 235 0.68 -19.62 -5.72
CA ILE A 235 0.81 -19.76 -7.18
C ILE A 235 -0.58 -19.87 -7.82
N ARG A 236 -1.47 -20.70 -7.25
CA ARG A 236 -2.87 -20.85 -7.70
C ARG A 236 -3.66 -19.55 -7.65
N TYR A 237 -3.27 -18.59 -6.82
CA TYR A 237 -3.89 -17.26 -6.79
C TYR A 237 -3.95 -16.57 -8.16
N GLY A 238 -3.05 -16.90 -9.09
CA GLY A 238 -3.10 -16.37 -10.46
C GLY A 238 -4.26 -16.92 -11.30
N ASN A 239 -4.73 -18.13 -11.01
CA ASN A 239 -5.90 -18.75 -11.62
C ASN A 239 -6.43 -19.82 -10.66
N GLU A 240 -7.56 -19.55 -9.99
CA GLU A 240 -8.14 -20.43 -8.99
C GLU A 240 -8.52 -21.81 -9.54
N GLU A 241 -8.80 -21.91 -10.84
CA GLU A 241 -9.15 -23.14 -11.53
C GLU A 241 -7.91 -23.98 -11.95
N ALA A 242 -6.70 -23.44 -11.75
CA ALA A 242 -5.47 -24.13 -12.14
C ALA A 242 -5.25 -25.44 -11.36
N SER A 243 -5.06 -26.51 -12.13
CA SER A 243 -4.73 -27.83 -11.64
C SER A 243 -3.34 -27.88 -10.99
N ASP A 244 -3.10 -28.88 -10.13
CA ASP A 244 -1.76 -29.08 -9.54
C ASP A 244 -0.67 -29.30 -10.60
N VAL A 245 -1.03 -29.82 -11.78
CA VAL A 245 -0.11 -30.02 -12.90
C VAL A 245 0.29 -28.67 -13.50
N GLU A 246 -0.66 -27.77 -13.76
CA GLU A 246 -0.38 -26.42 -14.28
C GLU A 246 0.46 -25.60 -13.29
N ILE A 247 0.19 -25.73 -11.98
CA ILE A 247 1.00 -25.11 -10.93
C ILE A 247 2.44 -25.63 -10.98
N TYR A 248 2.63 -26.94 -11.13
CA TYR A 248 3.96 -27.54 -11.25
C TYR A 248 4.68 -27.09 -12.52
N GLU A 249 3.99 -27.08 -13.67
CA GLU A 249 4.55 -26.63 -14.95
C GLU A 249 4.99 -25.17 -14.88
N ALA A 250 4.18 -24.30 -14.30
CA ALA A 250 4.53 -22.89 -14.08
C ALA A 250 5.73 -22.74 -13.15
N ALA A 251 5.77 -23.51 -12.05
CA ALA A 251 6.88 -23.46 -11.11
C ALA A 251 8.20 -23.97 -11.72
N VAL A 252 8.14 -24.95 -12.63
CA VAL A 252 9.31 -25.43 -13.39
C VAL A 252 9.76 -24.38 -14.40
N ALA A 253 8.82 -23.83 -15.20
CA ALA A 253 9.11 -22.82 -16.21
C ALA A 253 9.76 -21.56 -15.59
N THR A 254 9.29 -21.15 -14.41
CA THR A 254 9.77 -19.96 -13.70
C THR A 254 10.85 -20.25 -12.65
N ARG A 255 11.41 -21.47 -12.64
CA ARG A 255 12.50 -21.90 -11.73
C ARG A 255 12.18 -21.89 -10.23
N VAL A 256 10.92 -21.71 -9.85
CA VAL A 256 10.42 -21.83 -8.46
C VAL A 256 10.63 -23.25 -7.93
N ASP A 257 10.34 -24.27 -8.75
CA ASP A 257 10.36 -25.69 -8.37
C ASP A 257 11.64 -26.10 -7.62
N ARG A 258 12.77 -25.57 -8.07
CA ARG A 258 14.09 -25.92 -7.52
C ARG A 258 14.24 -25.55 -6.04
N PHE A 259 13.78 -24.38 -5.62
CA PHE A 259 13.92 -23.98 -4.22
C PHE A 259 12.80 -24.58 -3.37
N VAL A 260 11.59 -24.73 -3.93
CA VAL A 260 10.48 -25.37 -3.25
C VAL A 260 10.85 -26.79 -2.81
N HIS A 261 11.54 -27.56 -3.66
CA HIS A 261 12.05 -28.89 -3.29
C HIS A 261 13.13 -28.91 -2.20
N THR A 262 13.70 -27.76 -1.82
CA THR A 262 14.62 -27.68 -0.68
C THR A 262 13.90 -27.47 0.65
N LEU A 263 12.61 -27.09 0.61
CA LEU A 263 11.78 -26.90 1.80
C LEU A 263 11.23 -28.25 2.29
N PRO A 264 11.10 -28.46 3.62
CA PRO A 264 10.63 -29.73 4.18
C PRO A 264 9.26 -30.19 3.65
N ASP A 265 8.34 -29.25 3.47
CA ASP A 265 6.96 -29.52 3.05
C ASP A 265 6.74 -29.21 1.56
N GLY A 266 7.78 -28.87 0.81
CA GLY A 266 7.68 -28.54 -0.62
C GLY A 266 6.62 -27.47 -0.88
N TYR A 267 5.72 -27.73 -1.84
CA TYR A 267 4.63 -26.83 -2.21
C TYR A 267 3.60 -26.61 -1.09
N ASP A 268 3.55 -27.49 -0.10
CA ASP A 268 2.68 -27.38 1.08
C ASP A 268 3.31 -26.55 2.21
N THR A 269 4.51 -25.99 1.98
CA THR A 269 5.14 -25.09 2.95
C THR A 269 4.26 -23.86 3.16
N VAL A 270 3.88 -23.61 4.41
CA VAL A 270 3.04 -22.47 4.81
C VAL A 270 3.89 -21.22 4.96
N LEU A 271 3.48 -20.16 4.29
CA LEU A 271 4.00 -18.80 4.41
C LEU A 271 3.19 -18.05 5.47
N ASP A 272 3.89 -17.37 6.35
CA ASP A 272 3.34 -16.44 7.34
C ASP A 272 2.93 -15.10 6.70
N GLU A 273 2.25 -14.21 7.43
CA GLU A 273 1.71 -12.93 6.89
C GLU A 273 2.78 -12.03 6.25
N ASP A 274 4.00 -12.07 6.78
CA ASP A 274 5.16 -11.34 6.21
C ASP A 274 6.00 -12.18 5.24
N ALA A 275 5.62 -13.45 5.04
CA ALA A 275 6.39 -14.48 4.33
C ALA A 275 7.89 -14.44 4.72
N ALA A 276 8.18 -14.38 6.02
CA ALA A 276 9.52 -14.17 6.55
C ALA A 276 10.43 -15.40 6.34
N ASN A 277 9.82 -16.54 6.05
CA ASN A 277 10.48 -17.81 5.77
C ASN A 277 11.03 -17.95 4.32
N VAL A 278 10.82 -16.96 3.45
CA VAL A 278 11.36 -16.93 2.08
C VAL A 278 12.13 -15.63 1.81
N SER A 279 13.22 -15.74 1.05
CA SER A 279 14.03 -14.59 0.65
C SER A 279 13.30 -13.67 -0.33
N ALA A 280 13.74 -12.42 -0.47
CA ALA A 280 13.15 -11.46 -1.40
C ALA A 280 13.12 -11.97 -2.85
N GLY A 281 14.19 -12.65 -3.31
CA GLY A 281 14.23 -13.23 -4.65
C GLY A 281 13.29 -14.43 -4.82
N GLU A 282 13.12 -15.26 -3.79
CA GLU A 282 12.14 -16.36 -3.82
C GLU A 282 10.70 -15.82 -3.84
N LYS A 283 10.41 -14.75 -3.10
CA LYS A 283 9.11 -14.06 -3.17
C LYS A 283 8.83 -13.58 -4.59
N GLN A 284 9.83 -12.98 -5.23
CA GLN A 284 9.68 -12.50 -6.60
C GLN A 284 9.48 -13.65 -7.60
N LEU A 285 10.23 -14.75 -7.48
CA LEU A 285 10.00 -15.96 -8.29
C LEU A 285 8.57 -16.50 -8.13
N LEU A 286 8.03 -16.53 -6.89
CA LEU A 286 6.66 -16.97 -6.64
C LEU A 286 5.62 -16.05 -7.31
N THR A 287 5.83 -14.73 -7.27
CA THR A 287 4.94 -13.79 -7.99
C THR A 287 5.03 -13.94 -9.52
N ILE A 288 6.21 -14.27 -10.07
CA ILE A 288 6.36 -14.58 -11.49
C ILE A 288 5.61 -15.87 -11.83
N ALA A 289 5.71 -16.92 -11.02
CA ALA A 289 4.94 -18.16 -11.20
C ALA A 289 3.43 -17.93 -11.14
N ARG A 290 2.96 -17.08 -10.21
CA ARG A 290 1.56 -16.65 -10.11
C ARG A 290 1.10 -15.98 -11.42
N ALA A 291 1.86 -15.02 -11.93
CA ALA A 291 1.56 -14.36 -13.21
C ALA A 291 1.67 -15.33 -14.40
N PHE A 292 2.51 -16.36 -14.31
CA PHE A 292 2.64 -17.38 -15.35
C PHE A 292 1.39 -18.25 -15.45
N VAL A 293 0.88 -18.74 -14.30
CA VAL A 293 -0.35 -19.56 -14.19
C VAL A 293 -1.59 -18.80 -14.66
N ALA A 294 -1.66 -17.49 -14.41
CA ALA A 294 -2.74 -16.64 -14.92
C ALA A 294 -2.83 -16.61 -16.45
N SER A 295 -1.72 -16.92 -17.15
CA SER A 295 -1.60 -16.92 -18.61
C SER A 295 -2.22 -15.70 -19.33
N PRO A 296 -1.91 -14.46 -18.91
CA PRO A 296 -2.43 -13.24 -19.52
C PRO A 296 -1.85 -13.01 -20.93
N SER A 297 -2.57 -12.29 -21.78
CA SER A 297 -2.06 -11.85 -23.10
C SER A 297 -1.16 -10.60 -22.97
N VAL A 298 -1.38 -9.79 -21.94
CA VAL A 298 -0.61 -8.57 -21.65
C VAL A 298 0.08 -8.69 -20.28
N LEU A 299 1.34 -8.28 -20.20
CA LEU A 299 2.14 -8.30 -18.98
C LEU A 299 2.60 -6.90 -18.61
N ILE A 300 2.55 -6.60 -17.32
CA ILE A 300 3.13 -5.39 -16.73
C ILE A 300 4.19 -5.82 -15.72
N LEU A 301 5.43 -5.43 -15.97
CA LEU A 301 6.59 -5.84 -15.18
C LEU A 301 7.26 -4.59 -14.60
N ASP A 302 7.32 -4.50 -13.27
CA ASP A 302 8.03 -3.44 -12.56
C ASP A 302 9.40 -3.96 -12.11
N GLU A 303 10.41 -3.77 -12.97
CA GLU A 303 11.72 -4.40 -12.81
C GLU A 303 12.61 -3.58 -11.86
N ALA A 304 12.57 -3.92 -10.56
CA ALA A 304 13.68 -3.63 -9.66
C ALA A 304 14.16 -4.91 -8.95
N THR A 305 15.46 -5.16 -9.05
CA THR A 305 16.15 -6.31 -8.43
C THR A 305 17.27 -5.83 -7.50
N SER A 306 17.15 -4.64 -6.92
CA SER A 306 18.27 -3.92 -6.29
C SER A 306 18.75 -4.49 -4.95
N SER A 307 18.29 -5.67 -4.56
CA SER A 307 18.56 -6.29 -3.25
C SER A 307 18.82 -7.81 -3.33
N VAL A 308 19.11 -8.33 -4.52
CA VAL A 308 19.21 -9.77 -4.78
C VAL A 308 20.64 -10.16 -5.15
N ASP A 309 21.11 -11.31 -4.69
CA ASP A 309 22.44 -11.83 -5.05
C ASP A 309 22.51 -12.23 -6.54
N THR A 310 23.71 -12.20 -7.13
CA THR A 310 23.93 -12.44 -8.57
C THR A 310 23.37 -13.78 -9.07
N ARG A 311 23.35 -14.83 -8.23
CA ARG A 311 22.82 -16.13 -8.64
C ARG A 311 21.30 -16.11 -8.70
N THR A 312 20.65 -15.50 -7.72
CA THR A 312 19.19 -15.36 -7.69
C THR A 312 18.71 -14.39 -8.76
N GLU A 313 19.48 -13.34 -9.06
CA GLU A 313 19.24 -12.44 -10.19
C GLU A 313 19.18 -13.19 -11.53
N LEU A 314 20.11 -14.11 -11.79
CA LEU A 314 20.08 -14.93 -13.01
C LEU A 314 18.84 -15.83 -13.07
N LEU A 315 18.34 -16.32 -11.92
CA LEU A 315 17.09 -17.09 -11.90
C LEU A 315 15.89 -16.21 -12.25
N LEU A 316 15.83 -15.01 -11.68
CA LEU A 316 14.77 -14.04 -11.96
C LEU A 316 14.76 -13.61 -13.42
N GLN A 317 15.92 -13.35 -14.04
CA GLN A 317 16.01 -13.02 -15.46
C GLN A 317 15.47 -14.15 -16.35
N HIS A 318 15.82 -15.40 -16.06
CA HIS A 318 15.27 -16.54 -16.80
C HIS A 318 13.76 -16.69 -16.61
N ALA A 319 13.27 -16.50 -15.37
CA ALA A 319 11.86 -16.59 -15.06
C ALA A 319 11.05 -15.49 -15.75
N MET A 320 11.57 -14.26 -15.77
CA MET A 320 10.98 -13.13 -16.50
C MET A 320 11.00 -13.35 -18.02
N ALA A 321 12.10 -13.87 -18.57
CA ALA A 321 12.16 -14.21 -19.99
C ALA A 321 11.12 -15.26 -20.38
N ALA A 322 10.99 -16.33 -19.58
CA ALA A 322 9.97 -17.36 -19.78
C ALA A 322 8.55 -16.80 -19.63
N LEU A 323 8.32 -15.89 -18.67
CA LEU A 323 7.02 -15.24 -18.50
C LEU A 323 6.63 -14.40 -19.71
N ARG A 324 7.57 -13.66 -20.32
CA ARG A 324 7.32 -12.77 -21.46
C ARG A 324 7.15 -13.48 -22.80
N GLU A 325 7.57 -14.74 -22.92
CA GLU A 325 7.59 -15.43 -24.21
C GLU A 325 6.19 -15.49 -24.84
N GLY A 326 6.05 -14.90 -26.03
CA GLY A 326 4.79 -14.86 -26.77
C GLY A 326 3.72 -13.90 -26.21
N ARG A 327 4.08 -12.98 -25.30
CA ARG A 327 3.14 -12.06 -24.64
C ARG A 327 3.56 -10.61 -24.79
N THR A 328 2.59 -9.73 -25.01
CA THR A 328 2.82 -8.28 -25.05
C THR A 328 3.24 -7.80 -23.68
N SER A 329 4.39 -7.13 -23.56
CA SER A 329 5.00 -6.86 -22.26
C SER A 329 5.36 -5.38 -22.09
N PHE A 330 4.79 -4.73 -21.08
CA PHE A 330 5.17 -3.39 -20.62
C PHE A 330 6.11 -3.51 -19.44
N VAL A 331 7.32 -2.99 -19.56
CA VAL A 331 8.36 -3.09 -18.53
C VAL A 331 8.74 -1.70 -18.04
N ILE A 332 8.48 -1.41 -16.77
CA ILE A 332 9.06 -0.25 -16.10
C ILE A 332 10.52 -0.59 -15.84
N ALA A 333 11.38 -0.11 -16.73
CA ALA A 333 12.75 -0.58 -16.81
C ALA A 333 13.70 0.33 -16.04
N HIS A 334 14.44 -0.25 -15.11
CA HIS A 334 15.56 0.39 -14.42
C HIS A 334 16.92 -0.14 -14.91
N ARG A 335 16.93 -1.28 -15.62
CA ARG A 335 18.12 -1.95 -16.15
C ARG A 335 18.36 -1.63 -17.61
N LEU A 336 19.60 -1.29 -17.94
CA LEU A 336 19.97 -0.93 -19.30
C LEU A 336 19.73 -2.06 -20.31
N SER A 337 20.01 -3.31 -19.95
CA SER A 337 19.77 -4.46 -20.84
C SER A 337 18.31 -4.54 -21.27
N THR A 338 17.38 -4.43 -20.32
CA THR A 338 15.94 -4.47 -20.58
C THR A 338 15.48 -3.31 -21.44
N ILE A 339 16.04 -2.12 -21.21
CA ILE A 339 15.74 -0.93 -22.03
C ILE A 339 16.25 -1.13 -23.46
N ARG A 340 17.49 -1.61 -23.62
CA ARG A 340 18.16 -1.77 -24.91
C ARG A 340 17.48 -2.82 -25.78
N ASP A 341 17.05 -3.92 -25.18
CA ASP A 341 16.48 -5.07 -25.89
C ASP A 341 14.98 -4.92 -26.16
N ALA A 342 14.35 -3.80 -25.77
CA ALA A 342 12.94 -3.53 -26.01
C ALA A 342 12.66 -3.13 -27.46
N ASP A 343 11.53 -3.60 -28.01
CA ASP A 343 11.06 -3.27 -29.35
C ASP A 343 10.61 -1.80 -29.47
N LEU A 344 10.09 -1.26 -28.36
CA LEU A 344 9.67 0.13 -28.26
C LEU A 344 10.06 0.71 -26.90
N ILE A 345 10.71 1.87 -26.90
CA ILE A 345 11.04 2.61 -25.68
C ILE A 345 10.15 3.84 -25.62
N LEU A 346 9.52 4.04 -24.46
CA LEU A 346 8.68 5.19 -24.13
C LEU A 346 9.38 6.01 -23.04
N VAL A 347 9.83 7.21 -23.39
CA VAL A 347 10.53 8.12 -22.47
C VAL A 347 9.55 9.12 -21.89
N MET A 348 9.35 9.05 -20.58
CA MET A 348 8.45 9.94 -19.84
C MET A 348 9.22 11.05 -19.12
N GLU A 349 8.75 12.29 -19.25
CA GLU A 349 9.17 13.42 -18.41
C GLU A 349 7.94 14.25 -18.06
N HIS A 350 7.81 14.67 -16.79
CA HIS A 350 6.73 15.53 -16.31
C HIS A 350 5.30 15.04 -16.62
N GLY A 351 5.10 13.72 -16.72
CA GLY A 351 3.79 13.13 -16.98
C GLY A 351 3.48 12.83 -18.43
N ASP A 352 4.30 13.32 -19.37
CA ASP A 352 4.07 13.17 -20.81
C ASP A 352 5.18 12.32 -21.46
N ILE A 353 4.88 11.76 -22.63
CA ILE A 353 5.89 11.03 -23.42
C ILE A 353 6.64 12.02 -24.28
N VAL A 354 7.90 12.28 -23.92
CA VAL A 354 8.76 13.23 -24.64
C VAL A 354 9.42 12.60 -25.86
N GLU A 355 9.72 11.30 -25.80
CA GLU A 355 10.37 10.55 -26.88
C GLU A 355 9.84 9.11 -26.96
N LYS A 356 9.79 8.57 -28.18
CA LYS A 356 9.49 7.17 -28.44
C LYS A 356 10.27 6.63 -29.63
N GLY A 357 10.65 5.37 -29.59
CA GLY A 357 11.38 4.71 -30.67
C GLY A 357 12.20 3.53 -30.18
N THR A 358 13.04 2.99 -31.05
CA THR A 358 14.01 1.95 -30.70
C THR A 358 15.24 2.55 -30.00
N HIS A 359 16.05 1.71 -29.35
CA HIS A 359 17.30 2.14 -28.72
C HIS A 359 18.20 2.93 -29.67
N ASP A 360 18.44 2.40 -30.86
CA ASP A 360 19.36 3.00 -31.84
C ASP A 360 18.85 4.35 -32.36
N GLU A 361 17.54 4.48 -32.60
CA GLU A 361 16.91 5.74 -33.02
C GLU A 361 17.02 6.81 -31.95
N LEU A 362 16.74 6.46 -30.69
CA LEU A 362 16.74 7.39 -29.57
C LEU A 362 18.15 7.83 -29.15
N ILE A 363 19.16 6.94 -29.28
CA ILE A 363 20.57 7.32 -29.10
C ILE A 363 21.00 8.29 -30.19
N ALA A 364 20.66 8.03 -31.46
CA ALA A 364 21.02 8.90 -32.57
C ALA A 364 20.36 10.29 -32.50
N ALA A 365 19.18 10.38 -31.87
CA ALA A 365 18.47 11.64 -31.67
C ALA A 365 19.11 12.56 -30.60
N GLU A 366 20.01 12.03 -29.75
CA GLU A 366 20.67 12.75 -28.65
C GLU A 366 19.70 13.50 -27.71
N GLY A 367 18.53 12.90 -27.51
CA GLY A 367 17.40 13.47 -26.77
C GLY A 367 17.38 13.20 -25.26
N ALA A 368 16.20 13.21 -24.65
CA ALA A 368 15.91 12.83 -23.27
C ALA A 368 16.40 11.42 -22.96
N TYR A 369 16.15 10.46 -23.87
CA TYR A 369 16.67 9.11 -23.73
C TYR A 369 18.19 9.08 -23.60
N TRP A 370 18.89 9.78 -24.50
CA TRP A 370 20.35 9.83 -24.52
C TRP A 370 20.93 10.45 -23.25
N ARG A 371 20.29 11.49 -22.70
CA ARG A 371 20.69 12.07 -21.41
C ARG A 371 20.57 11.08 -20.26
N LEU A 372 19.46 10.34 -20.20
CA LEU A 372 19.23 9.28 -19.21
C LEU A 372 20.27 8.17 -19.35
N TYR A 373 20.50 7.72 -20.59
CA TYR A 373 21.50 6.70 -20.92
C TYR A 373 22.89 7.11 -20.46
N ARG A 374 23.33 8.33 -20.79
CA ARG A 374 24.63 8.85 -20.36
C ARG A 374 24.78 8.96 -18.85
N ALA A 375 23.75 9.44 -18.15
CA ALA A 375 23.78 9.54 -16.70
C ALA A 375 23.91 8.16 -16.01
N GLN A 376 23.31 7.11 -16.59
CA GLN A 376 23.48 5.73 -16.11
C GLN A 376 24.87 5.17 -16.39
N PHE A 377 25.45 5.44 -17.56
CA PHE A 377 26.83 5.04 -17.87
C PHE A 377 27.89 5.73 -17.02
N GLU A 378 27.71 7.03 -16.76
CA GLU A 378 28.61 7.77 -15.86
C GLU A 378 28.55 7.23 -14.42
N ARG A 379 27.38 6.77 -13.97
CA ARG A 379 27.22 6.04 -12.70
C ARG A 379 27.89 4.67 -12.70
N ALA A 380 27.70 3.85 -13.72
CA ALA A 380 28.32 2.54 -13.81
C ALA A 380 29.87 2.63 -13.83
N ALA A 381 30.41 3.62 -14.54
CA ALA A 381 31.85 3.88 -14.58
C ALA A 381 32.42 4.36 -13.23
N THR A 382 31.65 5.14 -12.46
CA THR A 382 32.07 5.58 -11.12
C THR A 382 31.95 4.48 -10.06
N GLU A 383 30.95 3.60 -10.16
CA GLU A 383 30.81 2.43 -9.29
C GLU A 383 31.97 1.44 -9.49
N ASP A 384 32.36 1.15 -10.74
CA ASP A 384 33.53 0.33 -11.07
C ASP A 384 34.86 0.96 -10.58
N GLU A 385 35.02 2.28 -10.67
CA GLU A 385 36.20 2.98 -10.14
C GLU A 385 36.28 2.95 -8.60
N THR A 386 35.15 3.10 -7.90
CA THR A 386 35.11 2.95 -6.43
C THR A 386 35.35 1.51 -5.99
N ALA A 387 34.84 0.51 -6.72
CA ALA A 387 35.12 -0.89 -6.45
C ALA A 387 36.60 -1.23 -6.68
N ALA A 388 37.24 -0.68 -7.71
CA ALA A 388 38.66 -0.86 -7.99
C ALA A 388 39.59 -0.11 -7.03
N GLY A 389 39.18 1.07 -6.53
CA GLY A 389 39.94 1.88 -5.58
C GLY A 389 39.95 1.32 -4.14
N THR A 390 38.94 0.54 -3.77
CA THR A 390 38.85 -0.07 -2.43
C THR A 390 39.77 -1.29 -2.29
N THR A 391 40.06 -2.00 -3.38
CA THR A 391 40.97 -3.17 -3.38
C THR A 391 42.45 -2.82 -3.32
N THR A 392 42.82 -1.54 -3.45
CA THR A 392 44.24 -1.11 -3.50
C THR A 392 44.74 -0.47 -2.19
N THR A 393 43.91 -0.35 -1.15
CA THR A 393 44.31 0.29 0.13
C THR A 393 44.48 -0.66 1.33
N GLU A 394 44.31 -1.98 1.17
CA GLU A 394 44.50 -2.95 2.27
C GLU A 394 45.88 -3.66 2.30
N ASP A 395 46.82 -3.33 1.41
CA ASP A 395 48.18 -3.90 1.44
C ASP A 395 49.26 -2.81 1.55
N SER A 396 49.21 -2.03 2.63
CA SER A 396 50.35 -1.27 3.17
C SER A 396 50.02 -0.66 4.54
N GLY A 397 50.23 -1.46 5.60
CA GLY A 397 50.15 -1.02 7.00
C GLY A 397 50.62 -2.09 7.97
#